data_AF-A0A4R6K8Q8-F1
#
_entry.id   AF-A0A4R6K8Q8-F1
#
_cell.length_a   1.000
_cell.length_b   1.000
_cell.length_c   1.000
_cell.angle_alpha   90.00
_cell.angle_beta   90.00
_cell.angle_gamma   90.00
#
_symmetry.space_group_name_H-M   'P 1'
#
loop_
_entity.id
_entity.type
_entity.pdbx_description
1 polymer ?
#
loop_
_entity_poly.entity_id
_entity_poly.type
_entity_poly.pdbx_seq_one_letter_code
_entity_poly.pdbx_strand_id
1 'polypeptide(L)' 'MIDTDAKKTLHEYLRSAREAMLWKLEGLSEYDIRRPLTATGTNLLGMVKHLSIVEARYFGETFG' A
#
# COMPACT_ATOMS: atom_id res chain seq x y z
N MET A 1 3.15 28.38 2.59
CA MET A 1 2.53 27.94 1.32
C MET A 1 3.00 26.52 1.09
N ILE A 2 2.12 25.53 1.24
CA ILE A 2 2.49 24.15 0.88
C ILE A 2 2.74 24.16 -0.62
N ASP A 3 3.91 23.69 -1.00
CA ASP A 3 4.25 23.52 -2.40
C ASP A 3 3.26 22.53 -3.02
N THR A 4 2.40 23.03 -3.91
CA THR A 4 1.42 22.21 -4.63
C THR A 4 2.11 21.11 -5.45
N ASP A 5 3.37 21.32 -5.82
CA ASP A 5 4.20 20.30 -6.47
C ASP A 5 4.47 19.14 -5.52
N ALA A 6 4.87 19.41 -4.27
CA ALA A 6 5.10 18.37 -3.26
C ALA A 6 3.85 17.49 -2.99
N LYS A 7 2.65 18.09 -2.94
CA LYS A 7 1.40 17.32 -2.79
C LYS A 7 1.14 16.43 -4.01
N LYS A 8 1.36 16.96 -5.22
CA LYS A 8 1.19 16.21 -6.47
C LYS A 8 2.19 15.05 -6.54
N THR A 9 3.47 15.30 -6.28
CA THR A 9 4.52 14.28 -6.22
C THR A 9 4.19 13.17 -5.24
N LEU A 10 3.71 13.52 -4.03
CA LEU A 10 3.31 12.53 -3.04
C LEU A 10 2.15 11.65 -3.55
N HIS A 11 1.13 12.26 -4.15
CA HIS A 11 0.00 11.52 -4.69
C HIS A 11 0.41 10.59 -5.84
N GLU A 12 1.28 11.03 -6.74
CA GLU A 12 1.81 10.22 -7.83
C GLU A 12 2.60 9.03 -7.28
N TYR A 13 3.52 9.28 -6.35
CA TYR A 13 4.31 8.24 -5.71
C TYR A 13 3.44 7.16 -5.04
N LEU A 14 2.46 7.57 -4.23
CA LEU A 14 1.57 6.64 -3.52
C LEU A 14 0.65 5.86 -4.48
N ARG A 15 0.20 6.49 -5.57
CA ARG A 15 -0.58 5.80 -6.61
C ARG A 15 0.25 4.75 -7.33
N SER A 16 1.44 5.09 -7.79
CA SER A 16 2.34 4.14 -8.44
C SER A 16 2.72 2.99 -7.52
N ALA A 17 2.95 3.25 -6.23
CA ALA A 17 3.21 2.19 -5.25
C ALA A 17 2.02 1.23 -5.09
N ARG A 18 0.78 1.75 -5.06
CA ARG A 18 -0.44 0.93 -5.00
C ARG A 18 -0.63 0.09 -6.25
N GLU A 19 -0.47 0.69 -7.43
CA GLU A 19 -0.56 0.00 -8.72
C GLU A 19 0.47 -1.13 -8.80
N ALA A 20 1.71 -0.87 -8.41
CA ALA A 20 2.75 -1.89 -8.38
C ALA A 20 2.44 -3.03 -7.41
N MET A 21 1.84 -2.75 -6.25
CA MET A 21 1.40 -3.79 -5.32
C MET A 21 0.28 -4.64 -5.93
N LEU A 22 -0.73 -4.03 -6.54
CA LEU A 22 -1.84 -4.78 -7.15
C LEU A 22 -1.38 -5.62 -8.33
N TRP A 23 -0.56 -5.06 -9.22
CA TRP A 23 0.05 -5.78 -10.35
C TRP A 23 0.79 -7.04 -9.89
N LYS A 24 1.53 -6.97 -8.77
CA LYS A 24 2.26 -8.12 -8.22
C LYS A 24 1.36 -9.23 -7.68
N LEU A 25 0.07 -8.98 -7.47
CA LEU A 25 -0.90 -9.99 -7.02
C LEU A 25 -1.68 -10.62 -8.17
N GLU A 26 -1.63 -10.03 -9.37
CA GLU A 26 -2.36 -10.53 -10.52
C GLU A 26 -1.94 -11.96 -10.86
N GLY A 27 -2.94 -12.84 -11.03
CA GLY A 27 -2.73 -14.25 -11.38
C GLY A 27 -2.27 -15.16 -10.22
N LEU A 28 -2.05 -14.61 -9.02
CA LEU A 28 -1.74 -15.44 -7.85
C LEU A 28 -2.99 -16.11 -7.28
N SER A 29 -2.80 -17.31 -6.73
CA SER A 29 -3.86 -18.01 -6.00
C SER A 29 -4.11 -17.37 -4.63
N GLU A 30 -5.30 -17.59 -4.07
CA GLU A 30 -5.64 -17.17 -2.71
C GLU A 30 -4.65 -17.71 -1.65
N TYR A 31 -4.11 -18.91 -1.88
CA TYR A 31 -3.09 -19.49 -1.01
C TYR A 31 -1.77 -18.71 -1.11
N ASP A 32 -1.31 -18.42 -2.32
CA ASP A 32 -0.03 -17.72 -2.55
C ASP A 32 -0.05 -16.29 -2.02
N ILE A 33 -1.20 -15.63 -2.07
CA ILE A 33 -1.40 -14.28 -1.53
C ILE A 33 -1.36 -14.29 0.01
N ARG A 34 -1.81 -15.37 0.67
CA ARG A 34 -1.95 -15.45 2.13
C ARG A 34 -0.81 -16.15 2.86
N ARG A 35 -0.05 -17.02 2.18
CA ARG A 35 0.98 -17.81 2.83
C ARG A 35 2.10 -16.92 3.41
N PRO A 36 2.62 -17.21 4.61
CA PRO A 36 3.83 -16.56 5.11
C PRO A 36 5.03 -16.76 4.19
N LEU A 37 5.77 -15.69 3.93
CA LEU A 37 7.04 -15.69 3.17
C LEU A 37 8.26 -15.45 4.07
N THR A 38 8.03 -15.20 5.36
CA THR A 38 9.09 -14.97 6.36
C THR A 38 8.69 -15.59 7.69
N ALA A 39 9.66 -15.82 8.58
CA ALA A 39 9.44 -16.42 9.90
C ALA A 39 8.50 -15.60 10.80
N THR A 40 8.39 -14.29 10.59
CA THR A 40 7.50 -13.41 11.35
C THR A 40 6.07 -13.34 10.79
N GLY A 41 5.76 -14.12 9.75
CA GLY A 41 4.40 -14.22 9.21
C GLY A 41 4.09 -13.25 8.07
N THR A 42 5.04 -12.42 7.62
CA THR A 42 4.83 -11.49 6.49
C THR A 42 4.32 -12.23 5.27
N ASN A 43 3.20 -11.77 4.71
CA ASN A 43 2.58 -12.29 3.49
C ASN A 43 2.07 -11.13 2.62
N LEU A 44 1.77 -11.41 1.35
CA LEU A 44 1.41 -10.38 0.37
C LEU A 44 0.11 -9.67 0.72
N LEU A 45 -0.91 -10.41 1.19
CA LEU A 45 -2.16 -9.81 1.67
C LEU A 45 -1.94 -8.88 2.87
N GLY A 46 -1.05 -9.28 3.78
CA GLY A 46 -0.65 -8.51 4.94
C GLY A 46 0.00 -7.19 4.55
N MET A 47 0.82 -7.18 3.49
CA MET A 47 1.41 -5.95 2.95
C MET A 47 0.33 -5.00 2.41
N VAL A 48 -0.64 -5.49 1.64
CA VAL A 48 -1.77 -4.67 1.16
C VAL A 48 -2.53 -4.09 2.35
N LYS A 49 -2.90 -4.93 3.32
CA LYS A 49 -3.62 -4.50 4.52
C LYS A 49 -2.86 -3.41 5.28
N HIS A 50 -1.56 -3.61 5.51
CA HIS A 50 -0.72 -2.65 6.23
C HIS A 50 -0.71 -1.30 5.51
N LEU A 51 -0.40 -1.28 4.21
CA LEU A 51 -0.32 -0.05 3.43
C LEU A 51 -1.65 0.70 3.38
N SER A 52 -2.76 0.00 3.17
CA SER A 52 -4.10 0.62 3.15
C SER A 52 -4.49 1.22 4.50
N ILE A 53 -4.19 0.53 5.61
CA ILE A 53 -4.48 1.05 6.94
C ILE A 53 -3.60 2.27 7.25
N VAL A 54 -2.31 2.21 6.95
CA VAL A 54 -1.39 3.33 7.16
C VAL A 54 -1.87 4.55 6.39
N GLU A 55 -2.17 4.40 5.11
CA GLU A 55 -2.65 5.52 4.28
C GLU A 55 -3.96 6.13 4.82
N ALA A 56 -4.96 5.28 5.12
CA ALA A 56 -6.24 5.73 5.65
C ALA A 56 -6.09 6.44 7.00
N ARG A 57 -5.24 5.93 7.88
CA ARG A 57 -5.01 6.54 9.20
C ARG A 57 -4.23 7.84 9.09
N TYR A 58 -3.08 7.86 8.42
CA TYR A 58 -2.28 9.08 8.33
C TYR A 58 -3.06 10.21 7.67
N PHE A 59 -3.69 9.96 6.51
CA PHE A 59 -4.42 11.02 5.82
C PHE A 59 -5.77 11.33 6.46
N GLY A 60 -6.49 10.32 6.93
CA GLY A 60 -7.78 10.51 7.60
C GLY A 60 -7.65 11.22 8.93
N GLU A 61 -6.69 10.83 9.78
CA GLU A 61 -6.48 11.49 11.08
C GLU A 61 -5.87 12.90 10.92
N THR A 62 -5.08 13.15 9.88
CA THR A 62 -4.42 14.46 9.68
C THR A 62 -5.27 15.47 8.90
N PHE A 63 -6.05 15.02 7.92
CA PHE A 63 -6.76 15.88 6.97
C PHE A 63 -8.28 15.64 6.87
N GLY A 64 -8.82 14.67 7.63
CA GLY A 64 -10.25 14.31 7.63
C GLY A 64 -11.11 15.17 8.55
#